data_AF-A0A929KAB9-F1
#
_entry.id   AF-A0A929KAB9-F1
#
_cell.length_a   1.000
_cell.length_b   1.000
_cell.length_c   1.000
_cell.angle_alpha   90.00
_cell.angle_beta   90.00
_cell.angle_gamma   90.00
#
_symmetry.space_group_name_H-M   'P 1'
#
loop_
_entity.id
_entity.type
_entity.pdbx_description
1 polymer ?
#
loop_
_entity_poly.entity_id
_entity_poly.type
_entity_poly.pdbx_seq_one_letter_code
_entity_poly.pdbx_strand_id
1 'polypeptide(L)'
;MKKITIDPITRLEGHGRIEIFLDEKGEVESAYFQIPKLRGFEKFCEGRPAEEMPRITPRISGGCSTAHHMASAKALDDLFKVEPPPAARKIRELMYNAFIAEHHLFHFFYLGGPDFIVGPRTPARERNITGVIAKAGMEVRGKLIEIRKRLRGVIEAIGGKVIHPVCGLPGGISKPVTEEERKGFIRAAEYLVEFSVFVAFDLW
;
A
#
# COMPACT_ATOMS: atom_id res chain seq x y z
N MET A 1 -34.33 -9.77 18.83
CA MET A 1 -33.06 -9.85 18.09
C MET A 1 -32.15 -8.70 18.52
N LYS A 2 -31.00 -9.02 19.14
CA LYS A 2 -30.04 -8.00 19.62
C LYS A 2 -28.95 -7.80 18.55
N LYS A 3 -28.55 -6.55 18.32
CA LYS A 3 -27.54 -6.19 17.31
C LYS A 3 -26.30 -5.58 17.97
N ILE A 4 -25.12 -6.08 17.61
CA ILE A 4 -23.83 -5.49 17.95
C ILE A 4 -23.27 -4.86 16.67
N THR A 5 -22.78 -3.62 16.77
CA THR A 5 -22.18 -2.88 15.65
C THR A 5 -20.75 -2.51 15.98
N ILE A 6 -19.82 -2.81 15.05
CA ILE A 6 -18.45 -2.29 15.04
C ILE A 6 -18.38 -1.29 13.88
N ASP A 7 -18.43 0.00 14.23
CA ASP A 7 -18.39 1.11 13.28
C ASP A 7 -17.66 2.31 13.90
N PRO A 8 -16.51 2.74 13.36
CA PRO A 8 -15.80 2.15 12.22
C PRO A 8 -14.99 0.92 12.62
N ILE A 9 -14.69 0.04 11.66
CA ILE A 9 -13.52 -0.84 11.79
C ILE A 9 -12.27 0.08 11.85
N THR A 10 -11.31 -0.24 12.71
CA THR A 10 -10.10 0.59 12.90
C THR A 10 -8.87 -0.07 12.27
N ARG A 11 -7.84 0.74 11.97
CA ARG A 11 -6.57 0.28 11.35
C ARG A 11 -6.75 -0.46 10.01
N LEU A 12 -7.65 0.03 9.16
CA LEU A 12 -7.75 -0.34 7.74
C LEU A 12 -7.56 0.86 6.82
N GLU A 13 -7.37 0.59 5.53
CA GLU A 13 -7.58 1.60 4.48
C GLU A 13 -9.05 1.57 4.05
N GLY A 14 -9.70 2.74 4.00
CA GLY A 14 -11.10 2.87 3.59
C GLY A 14 -12.09 2.85 4.74
N HIS A 15 -13.33 2.46 4.45
CA HIS A 15 -14.44 2.43 5.40
C HIS A 15 -15.02 1.02 5.42
N GLY A 16 -15.20 0.49 6.61
CA GLY A 16 -15.82 -0.82 6.81
C GLY A 16 -16.58 -0.84 8.12
N ARG A 17 -17.64 -1.64 8.14
CA ARG A 17 -18.51 -1.84 9.29
C ARG A 17 -18.79 -3.33 9.46
N ILE A 18 -18.89 -3.79 10.70
CA ILE A 18 -19.34 -5.16 11.01
C ILE A 18 -20.64 -5.07 11.80
N GLU A 19 -21.66 -5.79 11.33
CA GLU A 19 -22.91 -5.98 12.06
C GLU A 19 -23.02 -7.44 12.49
N ILE A 20 -23.27 -7.68 13.78
CA ILE A 20 -23.42 -9.01 14.37
C ILE A 20 -24.81 -9.09 14.98
N PHE A 21 -25.57 -10.10 14.59
CA PHE A 21 -26.94 -10.33 15.04
C PHE A 21 -26.97 -11.54 15.96
N LEU A 22 -27.62 -11.37 17.12
CA LEU A 22 -27.77 -12.41 18.12
C LEU A 22 -29.20 -12.93 18.18
N ASP A 23 -29.31 -14.24 18.37
CA ASP A 23 -30.57 -14.93 18.60
C ASP A 23 -31.14 -14.62 20.00
N GLU A 24 -32.26 -15.27 20.36
CA GLU A 24 -32.88 -15.09 21.67
C GLU A 24 -32.06 -15.65 22.84
N LYS A 25 -31.17 -16.62 22.59
CA LYS A 25 -30.25 -17.20 23.58
C LYS A 25 -28.99 -16.35 23.77
N GLY A 26 -28.78 -15.36 22.91
CA GLY A 26 -27.59 -14.49 22.91
C GLY A 26 -26.43 -15.05 22.09
N GLU A 27 -26.65 -16.13 21.33
CA GLU A 27 -25.66 -16.72 20.43
C GLU A 27 -25.62 -15.98 19.10
N VAL A 28 -24.47 -16.01 18.41
CA VAL A 28 -24.32 -15.36 17.10
C VAL A 28 -25.13 -16.13 16.05
N GLU A 29 -26.14 -15.48 15.49
CA GLU A 29 -26.95 -16.03 14.39
C GLU A 29 -26.33 -15.68 13.02
N SER A 30 -25.89 -14.43 12.86
CA SER A 30 -25.25 -13.97 11.62
C SER A 30 -24.31 -12.78 11.86
N ALA A 31 -23.33 -12.63 10.96
CA ALA A 31 -22.42 -11.50 10.95
C ALA A 31 -22.16 -11.04 9.51
N TYR A 32 -22.14 -9.72 9.30
CA TYR A 32 -21.98 -9.10 7.99
C TYR A 32 -20.85 -8.08 8.00
N PHE A 33 -19.94 -8.19 7.04
CA PHE A 33 -18.96 -7.16 6.72
C PHE A 33 -19.51 -6.27 5.61
N GLN A 34 -19.54 -4.96 5.85
CA GLN A 34 -20.12 -3.97 4.96
C GLN A 34 -19.08 -2.93 4.57
N ILE A 35 -19.01 -2.58 3.28
CA ILE A 35 -18.22 -1.46 2.75
C ILE A 35 -19.18 -0.37 2.28
N PRO A 36 -19.47 0.65 3.10
CA PRO A 36 -20.52 1.63 2.82
C PRO A 36 -20.08 2.75 1.85
N LYS A 37 -19.14 2.47 0.93
CA LYS A 37 -18.54 3.48 0.05
C LYS A 37 -18.49 3.03 -1.41
N LEU A 38 -19.08 3.83 -2.29
CA LEU A 38 -19.01 3.70 -3.74
C LEU A 38 -18.64 5.05 -4.36
N ARG A 39 -17.75 5.05 -5.35
CA ARG A 39 -17.39 6.25 -6.14
C ARG A 39 -17.68 6.13 -7.64
N GLY A 40 -17.99 4.93 -8.14
CA GLY A 40 -18.36 4.71 -9.53
C GLY A 40 -17.24 4.98 -10.55
N PHE A 41 -16.00 4.55 -10.25
CA PHE A 41 -14.84 4.79 -11.14
C PHE A 41 -15.06 4.27 -12.56
N GLU A 42 -15.65 3.09 -12.69
CA GLU A 42 -15.91 2.44 -13.99
C GLU A 42 -16.84 3.29 -14.86
N LYS A 43 -17.91 3.84 -14.28
CA LYS A 43 -18.90 4.64 -15.03
C LYS A 43 -18.38 6.03 -15.38
N PHE A 44 -17.69 6.72 -14.45
CA PHE A 44 -17.22 8.07 -14.76
C PHE A 44 -16.09 8.10 -15.78
N CYS A 45 -15.36 6.99 -15.94
CA CYS A 45 -14.28 6.88 -16.93
C CYS A 45 -14.79 6.75 -18.36
N GLU A 46 -16.06 6.39 -18.58
CA GLU A 46 -16.65 6.33 -19.91
C GLU A 46 -16.62 7.70 -20.61
N GLY A 47 -16.25 7.71 -21.90
CA GLY A 47 -16.14 8.93 -22.70
C GLY A 47 -14.87 9.75 -22.47
N ARG A 48 -13.99 9.34 -21.56
CA ARG A 48 -12.69 9.99 -21.35
C ARG A 48 -11.61 9.43 -22.28
N PRO A 49 -10.60 10.24 -22.63
CA PRO A 49 -9.43 9.71 -23.34
C PRO A 49 -8.72 8.65 -22.48
N ALA A 50 -8.37 7.51 -23.10
CA ALA A 50 -7.84 6.36 -22.38
C ALA A 50 -6.49 6.67 -21.72
N GLU A 51 -5.67 7.52 -22.34
CA GLU A 51 -4.39 8.02 -21.82
C GLU A 51 -4.50 8.82 -20.52
N GLU A 52 -5.71 9.24 -20.11
CA GLU A 52 -5.94 9.83 -18.80
C GLU A 52 -5.99 8.78 -17.68
N MET A 53 -6.25 7.50 -17.99
CA MET A 53 -6.49 6.45 -16.98
C MET A 53 -5.34 6.29 -15.98
N PRO A 54 -4.05 6.30 -16.37
CA PRO A 54 -2.95 6.24 -15.41
C PRO A 54 -2.88 7.45 -14.48
N ARG A 55 -3.53 8.57 -14.80
CA ARG A 55 -3.67 9.73 -13.91
C ARG A 55 -4.98 9.70 -13.13
N ILE A 56 -6.01 9.04 -13.62
CA ILE A 56 -7.32 8.99 -12.97
C ILE A 56 -7.40 7.87 -11.93
N THR A 57 -7.11 6.63 -12.33
CA THR A 57 -7.28 5.45 -11.47
C THR A 57 -6.41 5.43 -10.20
N PRO A 58 -5.23 6.10 -10.11
CA PRO A 58 -4.51 6.18 -8.83
C PRO A 58 -5.30 6.88 -7.72
N ARG A 59 -6.36 7.63 -8.06
CA ARG A 59 -7.24 8.29 -7.08
C ARG A 59 -8.27 7.32 -6.49
N ILE A 60 -8.30 6.06 -6.93
CA ILE A 60 -9.08 5.00 -6.28
C ILE A 60 -8.55 4.79 -4.86
N SER A 61 -7.25 4.63 -4.64
CA SER A 61 -6.72 4.51 -3.27
C SER A 61 -5.39 5.23 -3.15
N GLY A 62 -5.22 5.99 -2.07
CA GLY A 62 -3.93 6.60 -1.73
C GLY A 62 -2.90 5.54 -1.35
N GLY A 63 -3.33 4.43 -0.74
CA GLY A 63 -2.49 3.33 -0.31
C GLY A 63 -1.90 2.53 -1.46
N CYS A 64 -2.69 2.24 -2.50
CA CYS A 64 -2.24 1.46 -3.66
C CYS A 64 -2.24 2.23 -4.99
N SER A 65 -2.02 3.54 -4.93
CA SER A 65 -2.02 4.44 -6.10
C SER A 65 -1.05 3.99 -7.21
N THR A 66 0.14 3.48 -6.85
CA THR A 66 1.13 2.94 -7.79
C THR A 66 0.63 1.70 -8.52
N ALA A 67 -0.12 0.83 -7.84
CA ALA A 67 -0.68 -0.36 -8.46
C ALA A 67 -1.73 -0.01 -9.53
N HIS A 68 -2.64 0.92 -9.22
CA HIS A 68 -3.61 1.42 -10.20
C HIS A 68 -2.93 2.12 -11.39
N HIS A 69 -1.88 2.90 -11.13
CA HIS A 69 -1.09 3.54 -12.18
C HIS A 69 -0.47 2.51 -13.14
N MET A 70 0.20 1.49 -12.59
CA MET A 70 0.81 0.41 -13.39
C MET A 70 -0.23 -0.43 -14.12
N ALA A 71 -1.35 -0.77 -13.48
CA ALA A 71 -2.43 -1.51 -14.12
C ALA A 71 -2.99 -0.74 -15.32
N SER A 72 -3.21 0.57 -15.17
CA SER A 72 -3.70 1.42 -16.26
C SER A 72 -2.68 1.56 -17.37
N ALA A 73 -1.40 1.75 -17.04
CA ALA A 73 -0.35 1.83 -18.06
C ALA A 73 -0.26 0.53 -18.88
N LYS A 74 -0.35 -0.63 -18.23
CA LYS A 74 -0.37 -1.94 -18.92
C LYS A 74 -1.62 -2.13 -19.78
N ALA A 75 -2.79 -1.67 -19.32
CA ALA A 75 -4.01 -1.69 -20.12
C ALA A 75 -3.88 -0.82 -21.38
N LEU A 76 -3.18 0.32 -21.28
CA LEU A 76 -2.90 1.16 -22.45
C LEU A 76 -1.88 0.54 -23.39
N ASP A 77 -0.86 -0.16 -22.89
CA ASP A 77 0.07 -0.89 -23.76
C ASP A 77 -0.70 -1.89 -24.64
N ASP A 78 -1.62 -2.65 -24.06
CA ASP A 78 -2.47 -3.58 -24.82
C ASP A 78 -3.45 -2.85 -25.75
N LEU A 79 -4.08 -1.77 -25.30
CA LEU A 79 -5.00 -0.99 -26.13
C LEU A 79 -4.33 -0.43 -27.39
N PHE A 80 -3.13 0.14 -27.23
CA PHE A 80 -2.36 0.74 -28.32
C PHE A 80 -1.47 -0.27 -29.07
N LYS A 81 -1.47 -1.55 -28.66
CA LYS A 81 -0.68 -2.63 -29.27
C LYS A 81 0.82 -2.30 -29.32
N VAL A 82 1.34 -1.75 -28.21
CA VAL A 82 2.74 -1.38 -28.06
C VAL A 82 3.40 -2.25 -27.00
N GLU A 83 4.60 -2.75 -27.30
CA GLU A 83 5.42 -3.49 -26.34
C GLU A 83 6.46 -2.52 -25.73
N PRO A 84 6.44 -2.29 -24.41
CA PRO A 84 7.45 -1.44 -23.79
C PRO A 84 8.85 -2.04 -23.93
N PRO A 85 9.89 -1.22 -24.19
CA PRO A 85 11.26 -1.72 -24.30
C PRO A 85 11.71 -2.37 -22.99
N PRO A 86 12.67 -3.32 -23.02
CA PRO A 86 13.10 -4.06 -21.82
C PRO A 86 13.49 -3.17 -20.64
N ALA A 87 14.12 -2.02 -20.90
CA ALA A 87 14.45 -1.05 -19.85
C ALA A 87 13.19 -0.48 -19.17
N ALA A 88 12.16 -0.08 -19.93
CA ALA A 88 10.93 0.44 -19.36
C ALA A 88 10.19 -0.61 -18.52
N ARG A 89 10.14 -1.87 -18.99
CA ARG A 89 9.55 -2.98 -18.21
C ARG A 89 10.24 -3.16 -16.86
N LYS A 90 11.58 -3.17 -16.85
CA LYS A 90 12.38 -3.30 -15.61
C LYS A 90 12.19 -2.12 -14.66
N ILE A 91 12.09 -0.89 -15.18
CA ILE A 91 11.86 0.30 -14.34
C ILE A 91 10.46 0.27 -13.72
N ARG A 92 9.43 -0.11 -14.49
CA ARG A 92 8.06 -0.29 -13.97
C ARG A 92 8.00 -1.35 -12.88
N GLU A 93 8.66 -2.49 -13.10
CA GLU A 93 8.76 -3.58 -12.12
C GLU A 93 9.51 -3.14 -10.85
N LEU A 94 10.65 -2.44 -11.00
CA LEU A 94 11.40 -1.89 -9.88
C LEU A 94 10.55 -0.95 -9.01
N MET A 95 9.85 0.00 -9.64
CA MET A 95 8.95 0.91 -8.92
C MET A 95 7.83 0.15 -8.20
N TYR A 96 7.24 -0.85 -8.86
CA TYR A 96 6.18 -1.66 -8.27
C TYR A 96 6.69 -2.47 -7.07
N ASN A 97 7.88 -3.07 -7.16
CA ASN A 97 8.49 -3.82 -6.05
C ASN A 97 8.83 -2.91 -4.87
N ALA A 98 9.38 -1.71 -5.11
CA ALA A 98 9.61 -0.72 -4.06
C ALA A 98 8.30 -0.29 -3.37
N PHE A 99 7.25 -0.09 -4.16
CA PHE A 99 5.89 0.17 -3.66
C PHE A 99 5.35 -0.97 -2.79
N ILE A 100 5.42 -2.21 -3.25
CA ILE A 100 4.94 -3.37 -2.50
C ILE A 100 5.69 -3.51 -1.18
N ALA A 101 7.02 -3.38 -1.19
CA ALA A 101 7.83 -3.42 0.02
C ALA A 101 7.41 -2.33 1.02
N GLU A 102 7.24 -1.09 0.57
CA GLU A 102 6.82 0.02 1.43
C GLU A 102 5.42 -0.20 2.01
N HIS A 103 4.50 -0.71 1.19
CA HIS A 103 3.13 -0.99 1.56
C HIS A 103 3.02 -2.15 2.57
N HIS A 104 3.84 -3.21 2.41
CA HIS A 104 3.90 -4.32 3.36
C HIS A 104 4.46 -3.86 4.71
N LEU A 105 5.51 -3.05 4.72
CA LEU A 105 6.03 -2.45 5.95
C LEU A 105 4.99 -1.57 6.64
N PHE A 106 4.24 -0.77 5.88
CA PHE A 106 3.13 0.00 6.42
C PHE A 106 2.07 -0.88 7.06
N HIS A 107 1.57 -1.87 6.32
CA HIS A 107 0.54 -2.77 6.83
C HIS A 107 1.01 -3.51 8.08
N PHE A 108 2.22 -4.09 8.03
CA PHE A 108 2.77 -4.85 9.15
C PHE A 108 2.93 -3.97 10.38
N PHE A 109 3.63 -2.84 10.33
CA PHE A 109 3.90 -2.09 11.57
C PHE A 109 2.76 -1.17 12.03
N TYR A 110 1.98 -0.61 11.11
CA TYR A 110 0.99 0.43 11.44
C TYR A 110 -0.43 -0.11 11.54
N LEU A 111 -0.75 -1.17 10.79
CA LEU A 111 -2.12 -1.69 10.69
C LEU A 111 -2.26 -3.01 11.45
N GLY A 112 -1.76 -4.12 10.94
CA GLY A 112 -1.94 -5.45 11.52
C GLY A 112 -1.06 -5.73 12.74
N GLY A 113 0.20 -5.30 12.71
CA GLY A 113 1.19 -5.59 13.75
C GLY A 113 0.82 -5.17 15.17
N PRO A 114 0.12 -4.05 15.43
CA PRO A 114 -0.33 -3.75 16.78
C PRO A 114 -1.12 -4.89 17.47
N ASP A 115 -1.87 -5.70 16.71
CA ASP A 115 -2.59 -6.86 17.30
C ASP A 115 -1.66 -8.00 17.68
N PHE A 116 -0.59 -8.23 16.90
CA PHE A 116 0.34 -9.35 17.11
C PHE A 116 1.51 -8.99 18.03
N ILE A 117 2.09 -7.82 17.81
CA ILE A 117 3.26 -7.31 18.53
C ILE A 117 2.84 -6.92 19.94
N VAL A 118 1.87 -6.00 20.07
CA VAL A 118 1.47 -5.49 21.39
C VAL A 118 0.50 -6.45 22.08
N GLY A 119 -0.36 -7.12 21.30
CA GLY A 119 -1.26 -8.17 21.75
C GLY A 119 -2.75 -7.78 21.63
N PRO A 120 -3.64 -8.76 21.36
CA PRO A 120 -5.03 -8.47 21.05
C PRO A 120 -5.86 -8.04 22.28
N ARG A 121 -5.36 -8.29 23.50
CA ARG A 121 -6.02 -7.91 24.76
C ARG A 121 -5.50 -6.58 25.34
N THR A 122 -4.52 -5.98 24.71
CA THR A 122 -3.96 -4.69 25.13
C THR A 122 -5.02 -3.59 24.98
N PRO A 123 -5.12 -2.63 25.94
CA PRO A 123 -6.03 -1.51 25.83
C PRO A 123 -5.93 -0.79 24.49
N ALA A 124 -7.07 -0.34 23.93
CA ALA A 124 -7.12 0.27 22.60
C ALA A 124 -6.18 1.48 22.44
N ARG A 125 -5.95 2.25 23.52
CA ARG A 125 -5.02 3.39 23.53
C ARG A 125 -3.55 3.02 23.28
N GLU A 126 -3.18 1.77 23.52
CA GLU A 126 -1.83 1.23 23.32
C GLU A 126 -1.75 0.32 22.08
N ARG A 127 -2.86 -0.25 21.62
CA ARG A 127 -2.90 -1.17 20.46
C ARG A 127 -2.86 -0.44 19.12
N ASN A 128 -1.79 0.33 18.91
CA ASN A 128 -1.49 1.11 17.72
C ASN A 128 0.03 1.28 17.54
N ILE A 129 0.46 2.11 16.58
CA ILE A 129 1.88 2.30 16.26
C ILE A 129 2.72 2.77 17.46
N THR A 130 2.17 3.53 18.41
CA THR A 130 2.93 3.99 19.58
C THR A 130 3.23 2.84 20.52
N GLY A 131 2.30 1.90 20.71
CA GLY A 131 2.54 0.67 21.47
C GLY A 131 3.51 -0.29 20.77
N VAL A 132 3.45 -0.38 19.43
CA VAL A 132 4.45 -1.13 18.65
C VAL A 132 5.84 -0.56 18.90
N ILE A 133 6.01 0.76 18.85
CA ILE A 133 7.29 1.42 19.14
C ILE A 133 7.70 1.22 20.60
N ALA A 134 6.77 1.32 21.55
CA ALA A 134 7.07 1.10 22.96
C ALA A 134 7.59 -0.31 23.24
N LYS A 135 7.08 -1.32 22.52
CA LYS A 135 7.51 -2.71 22.66
C LYS A 135 8.77 -3.04 21.85
N ALA A 136 8.86 -2.56 20.61
CA ALA A 136 9.95 -2.88 19.69
C ALA A 136 11.19 -1.97 19.87
N GLY A 137 11.04 -0.83 20.56
CA GLY A 137 12.13 0.08 20.87
C GLY A 137 12.36 1.19 19.84
N MET A 138 13.13 2.20 20.26
CA MET A 138 13.41 3.40 19.46
C MET A 138 14.32 3.13 18.26
N GLU A 139 15.16 2.09 18.32
CA GLU A 139 15.98 1.65 17.18
C GLU A 139 15.09 1.20 16.02
N VAL A 140 14.11 0.34 16.29
CA VAL A 140 13.15 -0.13 15.27
C VAL A 140 12.39 1.03 14.68
N ARG A 141 11.93 1.98 15.50
CA ARG A 141 11.30 3.21 15.01
C ARG A 141 12.20 3.93 14.01
N GLY A 142 13.48 4.13 14.36
CA GLY A 142 14.46 4.79 13.50
C GLY A 142 14.64 4.06 12.17
N LYS A 143 14.92 2.75 12.23
CA LYS A 143 15.13 1.92 11.04
C LYS A 143 13.88 1.85 10.15
N LEU A 144 12.68 1.74 10.74
CA LEU A 144 11.40 1.71 10.03
C LEU A 144 11.11 3.02 9.27
N ILE A 145 11.33 4.17 9.91
CA ILE A 145 11.16 5.48 9.25
C ILE A 145 12.17 5.62 8.11
N GLU A 146 13.42 5.22 8.33
CA GLU A 146 14.49 5.32 7.35
C GLU A 146 14.22 4.45 6.11
N ILE A 147 13.87 3.17 6.29
CA ILE A 147 13.58 2.30 5.13
C ILE A 147 12.39 2.81 4.33
N ARG A 148 11.33 3.26 5.01
CA ARG A 148 10.16 3.82 4.32
C ARG A 148 10.52 5.08 3.54
N LYS A 149 11.34 5.97 4.11
CA LYS A 149 11.85 7.15 3.40
C LYS A 149 12.64 6.74 2.16
N ARG A 150 13.53 5.76 2.26
CA ARG A 150 14.33 5.26 1.12
C ARG A 150 13.46 4.68 0.02
N LEU A 151 12.53 3.79 0.34
CA LEU A 151 11.61 3.19 -0.63
C LEU A 151 10.71 4.24 -1.30
N ARG A 152 10.19 5.19 -0.52
CA ARG A 152 9.44 6.34 -1.09
C ARG A 152 10.30 7.19 -2.00
N GLY A 153 11.58 7.37 -1.68
CA GLY A 153 12.55 8.02 -2.57
C GLY A 153 12.72 7.29 -3.90
N VAL A 154 12.75 5.94 -3.91
CA VAL A 154 12.76 5.16 -5.16
C VAL A 154 11.49 5.41 -5.98
N ILE A 155 10.32 5.37 -5.33
CA ILE A 155 9.02 5.57 -5.99
C ILE A 155 8.91 6.99 -6.54
N GLU A 156 9.35 8.00 -5.79
CA GLU A 156 9.33 9.39 -6.23
C GLU A 156 10.32 9.64 -7.36
N ALA A 157 11.54 9.10 -7.26
CA ALA A 157 12.53 9.21 -8.31
C ALA A 157 11.99 8.64 -9.61
N ILE A 158 11.34 7.47 -9.64
CA ILE A 158 10.80 6.89 -10.88
C ILE A 158 9.47 7.53 -11.29
N GLY A 159 8.54 7.67 -10.33
CA GLY A 159 7.15 8.03 -10.54
C GLY A 159 6.88 9.53 -10.60
N GLY A 160 7.86 10.36 -10.25
CA GLY A 160 7.74 11.82 -10.08
C GLY A 160 7.02 12.24 -8.80
N LYS A 161 6.23 11.34 -8.19
CA LYS A 161 5.53 11.53 -6.91
C LYS A 161 5.47 10.20 -6.18
N VAL A 162 5.59 10.23 -4.86
CA VAL A 162 5.42 9.04 -4.00
C VAL A 162 4.01 8.47 -4.12
N ILE A 163 3.00 9.34 -4.10
CA ILE A 163 1.58 8.99 -4.20
C ILE A 163 1.05 9.56 -5.50
N HIS A 164 0.28 8.76 -6.23
CA HIS A 164 -0.26 9.09 -7.54
C HIS A 164 0.83 9.40 -8.59
N PRO A 165 1.70 8.41 -8.90
CA PRO A 165 2.76 8.56 -9.89
C PRO A 165 2.22 8.91 -11.29
N VAL A 166 3.09 9.45 -12.13
CA VAL A 166 2.75 9.98 -13.46
C VAL A 166 3.69 9.48 -14.58
N CYS A 167 4.52 8.47 -14.29
CA CYS A 167 5.59 8.05 -15.19
C CYS A 167 5.15 7.05 -16.27
N GLY A 168 4.11 6.26 -16.02
CA GLY A 168 3.60 5.24 -16.94
C GLY A 168 2.90 5.87 -18.14
N LEU A 169 3.42 5.59 -19.33
CA LEU A 169 2.88 5.99 -20.62
C LEU A 169 2.65 4.73 -21.48
N PRO A 170 1.71 4.76 -22.45
CA PRO A 170 1.61 3.69 -23.44
C PRO A 170 2.97 3.43 -24.09
N GLY A 171 3.44 2.19 -24.05
CA GLY A 171 4.70 1.77 -24.65
C GLY A 171 5.94 2.07 -23.79
N GLY A 172 5.80 2.57 -22.56
CA GLY A 172 7.00 2.76 -21.73
C GLY A 172 6.85 3.59 -20.46
N ILE A 173 7.86 4.41 -20.21
CA ILE A 173 8.00 5.26 -19.03
C ILE A 173 8.51 6.64 -19.46
N SER A 174 8.12 7.68 -18.74
CA SER A 174 8.40 9.08 -19.13
C SER A 174 9.87 9.49 -19.03
N LYS A 175 10.68 8.79 -18.22
CA LYS A 175 12.11 9.08 -18.08
C LYS A 175 12.95 7.82 -17.79
N PRO A 176 14.22 7.80 -18.20
CA PRO A 176 15.15 6.75 -17.81
C PRO A 176 15.55 6.87 -16.33
N VAL A 177 16.20 5.82 -15.81
CA VAL A 177 16.90 5.84 -14.52
C VAL A 177 18.37 6.13 -14.78
N THR A 178 18.90 7.16 -14.12
CA THR A 178 20.32 7.52 -14.15
C THR A 178 21.18 6.53 -13.34
N GLU A 179 22.48 6.50 -13.61
CA GLU A 179 23.40 5.63 -12.87
C GLU A 179 23.49 6.01 -11.37
N GLU A 180 23.34 7.30 -11.05
CA GLU A 180 23.30 7.78 -9.66
C GLU A 180 22.04 7.31 -8.93
N GLU A 181 20.86 7.47 -9.54
CA GLU A 181 19.59 6.95 -9.03
C GLU A 181 19.70 5.42 -8.83
N ARG A 182 20.23 4.68 -9.81
CA ARG A 182 20.42 3.22 -9.73
C ARG A 182 21.25 2.81 -8.52
N LYS A 183 22.38 3.48 -8.26
CA LYS A 183 23.22 3.24 -7.07
C LYS A 183 22.45 3.53 -5.78
N GLY A 184 21.63 4.59 -5.76
CA GLY A 184 20.74 4.89 -4.65
C GLY A 184 19.70 3.80 -4.39
N PHE A 185 19.11 3.26 -5.46
CA PHE A 185 18.09 2.21 -5.37
C PHE A 185 18.66 0.89 -4.84
N ILE A 186 19.89 0.54 -5.22
CA ILE A 186 20.60 -0.63 -4.67
C ILE A 186 20.79 -0.48 -3.15
N ARG A 187 21.29 0.67 -2.68
CA ARG A 187 21.44 0.92 -1.24
C ARG A 187 20.12 0.89 -0.47
N ALA A 188 19.01 1.30 -1.11
CA ALA A 188 17.68 1.19 -0.51
C ALA A 188 17.23 -0.27 -0.41
N ALA A 189 17.50 -1.09 -1.43
CA ALA A 189 17.17 -2.51 -1.44
C ALA A 189 18.02 -3.31 -0.45
N GLU A 190 19.33 -3.05 -0.36
CA GLU A 190 20.22 -3.68 0.64
C GLU A 190 19.73 -3.39 2.05
N TYR A 191 19.41 -2.13 2.35
CA TYR A 191 18.86 -1.74 3.66
C TYR A 191 17.49 -2.38 3.93
N LEU A 192 16.65 -2.56 2.90
CA LEU A 192 15.37 -3.27 3.05
C LEU A 192 15.60 -4.72 3.49
N VAL A 193 16.52 -5.41 2.84
CA VAL A 193 16.84 -6.81 3.16
C VAL A 193 17.40 -6.92 4.56
N GLU A 194 18.38 -6.09 4.92
CA GLU A 194 18.96 -6.03 6.27
C GLU A 194 17.87 -5.80 7.33
N PHE A 195 17.02 -4.79 7.13
CA PHE A 195 15.94 -4.49 8.05
C PHE A 195 14.92 -5.63 8.15
N SER A 196 14.58 -6.27 7.03
CA SER A 196 13.62 -7.37 7.01
C SER A 196 14.15 -8.60 7.75
N VAL A 197 15.44 -8.94 7.58
CA VAL A 197 16.12 -10.02 8.31
C VAL A 197 16.14 -9.71 9.80
N PHE A 198 16.57 -8.50 10.17
CA PHE A 198 16.58 -8.04 11.56
C PHE A 198 15.19 -8.17 12.23
N VAL A 199 14.15 -7.69 11.56
CA VAL A 199 12.76 -7.79 12.08
C VAL A 199 12.29 -9.23 12.17
N ALA A 200 12.71 -10.11 11.26
CA ALA A 200 12.25 -11.49 11.24
C ALA A 200 12.92 -12.37 12.30
N PHE A 201 14.21 -12.15 12.57
CA PHE A 201 15.02 -13.08 13.35
C PHE A 201 15.61 -12.50 14.64
N ASP A 202 15.81 -11.18 14.72
CA ASP A 202 16.56 -10.57 15.82
C ASP A 202 15.68 -9.70 16.74
N LEU A 203 14.47 -9.33 16.30
CA LEU A 203 13.63 -8.36 17.00
C LEU A 203 12.67 -8.96 18.05
N TRP A 204 12.31 -10.23 17.95
CA TRP A 204 11.27 -10.85 18.78
C TRP A 204 11.82 -11.73 19.90
#